data_AF-A0A0R2AX92-F1
#
_entry.id   AF-A0A0R2AX92-F1
#
_cell.length_a   1.000
_cell.length_b   1.000
_cell.length_c   1.000
_cell.angle_alpha   90.00
_cell.angle_beta   90.00
_cell.angle_gamma   90.00
#
_symmetry.space_group_name_H-M   'P 1'
#
loop_
_entity.id
_entity.type
_entity.pdbx_description
1 polymer ?
#
loop_
_entity_poly.entity_id
_entity_poly.type
_entity_poly.pdbx_seq_one_letter_code
_entity_poly.pdbx_strand_id
1 'polypeptide(L)' 'MDVMRFISANLTIIFWSAVFGEVIGYISSDLTSLPYSTTEIAIVSVITAVILVNGINLMMDKKAIEK' A
#
# COMPACT_ATOMS: atom_id res chain seq x y z
N MET A 1 -11.34 11.53 -12.27
CA MET A 1 -10.71 11.89 -10.98
C MET A 1 -9.77 13.05 -11.24
N ASP A 2 -9.85 14.12 -10.46
CA ASP A 2 -9.01 15.30 -10.67
C ASP A 2 -7.57 15.03 -10.21
N VAL A 3 -6.58 15.58 -10.92
CA VAL A 3 -5.15 15.34 -10.67
C VAL A 3 -4.76 15.64 -9.22
N MET A 4 -5.25 16.74 -8.66
CA MET A 4 -4.97 17.11 -7.26
C MET A 4 -5.51 16.09 -6.25
N ARG A 5 -6.66 15.49 -6.53
CA ARG A 5 -7.26 14.45 -5.66
C ARG A 5 -6.51 13.13 -5.76
N PHE A 6 -5.99 12.80 -6.95
CA PHE A 6 -5.17 11.61 -7.13
C PHE A 6 -3.83 11.69 -6.39
N ILE A 7 -3.16 12.85 -6.46
CA ILE A 7 -1.88 13.07 -5.79
C ILE A 7 -2.04 13.04 -4.26
N SER A 8 -3.05 13.71 -3.71
CA SER A 8 -3.27 13.73 -2.26
C SER A 8 -3.66 12.35 -1.70
N ALA A 9 -4.43 11.56 -2.47
CA ALA A 9 -4.76 10.19 -2.10
C ALA A 9 -3.51 9.29 -2.05
N ASN A 10 -2.67 9.30 -3.10
CA ASN A 10 -1.45 8.48 -3.13
C ASN A 10 -0.45 8.90 -2.06
N LEU A 11 -0.31 10.19 -1.76
CA LEU A 11 0.56 10.66 -0.68
C LEU A 11 0.11 10.12 0.69
N THR A 12 -1.20 10.14 0.93
CA THR A 12 -1.80 9.57 2.15
C THR A 12 -1.55 8.07 2.25
N ILE A 13 -1.72 7.34 1.14
CA ILE A 13 -1.47 5.89 1.06
C ILE A 13 0.00 5.59 1.37
N ILE A 14 0.94 6.30 0.75
CA ILE A 14 2.38 6.10 0.99
C ILE A 14 2.73 6.33 2.46
N PHE A 15 2.26 7.43 3.05
CA PHE A 15 2.54 7.75 4.45
C PHE A 15 2.02 6.67 5.40
N TRP A 16 0.73 6.33 5.30
CA TRP A 16 0.10 5.41 6.24
C TRP A 16 0.53 3.96 6.01
N SER A 17 0.76 3.54 4.77
CA SER A 17 1.24 2.18 4.49
C SER A 17 2.63 1.93 5.06
N ALA A 18 3.55 2.89 5.00
CA ALA A 18 4.86 2.77 5.63
C ALA A 18 4.74 2.61 7.16
N VAL A 19 3.93 3.46 7.82
CA VAL A 19 3.76 3.44 9.28
C VAL A 19 3.08 2.14 9.73
N PHE A 20 1.97 1.75 9.11
CA PHE A 20 1.27 0.52 9.48
C PHE A 20 2.05 -0.73 9.06
N GLY A 21 2.80 -0.67 7.97
CA GLY A 21 3.70 -1.72 7.52
C GLY A 21 4.74 -2.06 8.58
N GLU A 22 5.40 -1.06 9.16
CA GLU A 22 6.35 -1.25 10.27
C GLU A 22 5.69 -1.88 11.49
N VAL A 23 4.51 -1.41 11.89
CA VAL A 23 3.79 -1.96 13.06
C VAL A 23 3.46 -3.45 12.84
N ILE A 24 2.92 -3.79 11.68
CA ILE A 24 2.57 -5.18 11.34
C ILE A 24 3.83 -6.04 11.18
N GLY A 25 4.85 -5.51 10.52
CA GLY A 25 6.11 -6.21 10.31
C GLY A 25 6.83 -6.53 11.61
N TYR A 26 6.81 -5.60 12.58
CA TYR A 26 7.43 -5.80 13.88
C TYR A 26 6.70 -6.92 14.65
N ILE A 27 5.37 -6.85 14.70
CA ILE A 27 4.54 -7.91 15.30
C ILE A 27 4.82 -9.26 14.61
N SER A 28 4.88 -9.29 13.28
CA SER A 28 5.14 -10.51 12.53
C SER A 28 6.54 -11.09 12.81
N SER A 29 7.56 -10.25 12.93
CA SER A 29 8.91 -10.68 13.26
C SER A 29 8.97 -11.31 14.66
N ASP A 30 8.33 -10.69 15.65
CA ASP A 30 8.25 -11.25 17.01
C ASP A 30 7.51 -12.60 17.03
N LEU A 31 6.46 -12.76 16.22
CA LEU A 31 5.70 -14.01 16.13
C LEU A 31 6.46 -15.15 15.43
N THR A 32 7.30 -14.82 14.45
CA THR A 32 7.96 -15.81 13.58
C THR A 32 9.45 -15.99 13.90
N SER A 33 10.00 -15.15 14.77
CA SER A 33 11.44 -15.06 15.05
C SER A 33 12.30 -14.85 13.79
N LEU A 34 11.73 -14.29 12.73
CA LEU A 34 12.44 -13.95 11.49
C LEU A 34 13.15 -12.60 11.65
N PRO A 35 14.30 -12.40 10.97
CA PRO A 35 15.02 -11.14 11.02
C PRO A 35 14.15 -9.97 10.54
N TYR A 36 14.18 -8.88 11.32
CA TYR A 36 13.43 -7.66 11.04
C TYR A 36 14.29 -6.63 10.29
N SER A 37 13.76 -6.07 9.22
CA SER A 37 14.38 -4.99 8.45
C SER A 37 13.36 -3.89 8.17
N THR A 38 13.46 -2.79 8.92
CA THR A 38 12.60 -1.60 8.77
C THR A 38 12.56 -1.10 7.33
N THR A 39 13.71 -0.95 6.67
CA THR A 39 13.74 -0.40 5.31
C THR A 39 13.02 -1.30 4.31
N GLU A 40 13.17 -2.62 4.45
CA GLU A 40 12.54 -3.59 3.55
C GLU A 40 11.02 -3.60 3.75
N ILE A 41 10.56 -3.64 4.99
CA ILE A 41 9.14 -3.69 5.35
C ILE A 41 8.42 -2.40 4.93
N ALA A 42 9.04 -1.23 5.18
CA ALA A 42 8.51 0.04 4.72
C ALA A 42 8.36 0.11 3.19
N ILE A 43 9.37 -0.33 2.43
CA ILE A 43 9.31 -0.31 0.96
C ILE A 43 8.25 -1.28 0.43
N VAL A 44 8.23 -2.52 0.93
CA VAL A 44 7.29 -3.55 0.50
C VAL A 44 5.85 -3.13 0.78
N SER A 45 5.57 -2.65 2.00
CA SER A 45 4.22 -2.20 2.38
C SER A 45 3.71 -1.05 1.52
N VAL A 46 4.56 -0.06 1.21
CA VAL A 46 4.20 1.06 0.33
C VAL A 46 3.88 0.58 -1.09
N ILE A 47 4.75 -0.25 -1.67
CA ILE A 47 4.54 -0.78 -3.03
C ILE A 47 3.24 -1.60 -3.10
N THR A 48 3.04 -2.50 -2.15
CA THR A 48 1.83 -3.33 -2.07
C THR A 48 0.57 -2.49 -1.95
N ALA A 49 0.57 -1.46 -1.08
CA ALA A 49 -0.59 -0.58 -0.89
C ALA A 49 -0.90 0.26 -2.14
N VAL A 50 0.11 0.83 -2.79
CA VAL A 50 -0.06 1.61 -4.02
C VAL A 50 -0.63 0.75 -5.14
N ILE A 51 -0.11 -0.46 -5.33
CA ILE A 51 -0.60 -1.38 -6.36
C ILE A 51 -2.04 -1.80 -6.07
N LEU A 52 -2.35 -2.21 -4.83
CA LEU A 52 -3.69 -2.65 -4.45
C LEU A 52 -4.72 -1.54 -4.67
N VAL A 53 -4.49 -0.35 -4.14
CA VAL A 53 -5.48 0.73 -4.20
C VAL A 53 -5.69 1.22 -5.64
N ASN A 54 -4.61 1.40 -6.41
CA ASN A 54 -4.74 1.81 -7.81
C ASN A 54 -5.29 0.68 -8.70
N GLY A 55 -4.89 -0.57 -8.45
CA GLY A 55 -5.39 -1.75 -9.17
C GLY A 55 -6.88 -1.98 -8.94
N ILE A 56 -7.35 -1.84 -7.70
CA ILE A 56 -8.78 -1.91 -7.36
C ILE A 56 -9.57 -0.81 -8.08
N ASN A 57 -9.03 0.41 -8.16
CA ASN A 57 -9.67 1.51 -8.89
C ASN A 57 -9.82 1.20 -10.38
N LEU A 58 -8.81 0.57 -10.99
CA LEU A 58 -8.86 0.13 -12.39
C LEU A 58 -9.87 -1.00 -12.62
N MET A 59 -9.97 -1.96 -11.71
CA MET A 59 -10.96 -3.06 -11.80
C MET A 59 -12.40 -2.58 -11.64
N MET A 60 -12.61 -1.53 -10.83
CA MET A 60 -13.93 -0.95 -10.61
C MET A 60 -14.35 0.06 -11.70
N ASP A 61 -13.47 0.41 -12.64
CA ASP A 61 -13.83 1.24 -13.78
C ASP A 61 -14.74 0.44 -14.72
N LYS A 62 -16.03 0.80 -14.74
CA LYS A 62 -17.13 0.10 -15.45
C LYS A 62 -16.83 -0.21 -16.92
N LYS A 63 -15.94 0.55 -17.58
CA LYS A 63 -15.52 0.31 -18.97
C LYS A 63 -14.80 -1.02 -19.20
N ALA A 64 -14.22 -1.64 -18.17
CA ALA A 64 -13.55 -2.93 -18.29
C ALA A 64 -14.50 -4.14 -18.21
N ILE A 65 -15.71 -3.96 -17.66
CA ILE A 65 -16.67 -5.04 -17.39
C ILE A 65 -17.71 -5.16 -18.53
N GLU A 66 -17.94 -4.08 -19.28
CA GLU A 66 -18.93 -4.04 -20.38
C GLU A 66 -18.38 -4.31 -21.79
N LYS A 67 -17.13 -4.78 -21.93
CA LYS A 67 -16.56 -5.18 -23.23
C LYS A 67 -16.46 -6.70 -23.36
#